data_AF-A0A510VDL4-F1
#
_entry.id   AF-A0A510VDL4-F1
#
_cell.length_a   1.000
_cell.length_b   1.000
_cell.length_c   1.000
_cell.angle_alpha   90.00
_cell.angle_beta   90.00
_cell.angle_gamma   90.00
#
_symmetry.space_group_name_H-M   'P 1'
#
loop_
_entity.id
_entity.type
_entity.pdbx_description
1 polymer ?
#
loop_
_entity_poly.entity_id
_entity_poly.type
_entity_poly.pdbx_seq_one_letter_code
_entity_poly.pdbx_strand_id
1 'polypeptide(L)'
;MSWIQDATPDDDTTGEVTAAFEKDRASLGHVANYTRIFAHRPAVLRAWQGLNGAVKGMDPRRYEVATTAAALRLRSSYCALAHGKVLATAHMSPDAVRALADGGRSAELTEVDLAVARLAAKVAAGAADMHPDDLDELRGLGFADDEILDVVLAAAARCFFSTVLDAVGAEPDASYRTLDGPMREALTVGRPIASP
;
A
#
# COMPACT_ATOMS: atom_id res chain seq x y z
N MET A 1 14.88 8.26 -3.55
CA MET A 1 16.21 7.74 -3.17
C MET A 1 16.05 6.70 -2.06
N SER A 2 16.99 5.76 -1.93
CA SER A 2 17.06 4.77 -0.83
C SER A 2 18.49 4.65 -0.32
N TRP A 3 18.71 3.98 0.81
CA TRP A 3 20.04 3.71 1.37
C TRP A 3 20.73 2.50 0.75
N ILE A 4 19.98 1.69 -0.01
CA ILE A 4 20.52 0.63 -0.85
C ILE A 4 20.82 1.22 -2.22
N GLN A 5 22.00 0.94 -2.75
CA GLN A 5 22.36 1.33 -4.12
C GLN A 5 21.41 0.67 -5.10
N ASP A 6 20.97 1.38 -6.14
CA ASP A 6 20.02 0.83 -7.11
C ASP A 6 20.61 -0.39 -7.83
N ALA A 7 19.79 -1.42 -8.03
CA ALA A 7 20.17 -2.52 -8.90
C ALA A 7 20.29 -2.00 -10.35
N THR A 8 21.37 -2.40 -11.03
CA THR A 8 21.61 -2.08 -12.44
C THR A 8 21.26 -3.29 -13.31
N PRO A 9 20.71 -3.07 -14.52
CA PRO A 9 20.52 -4.15 -15.49
C PRO A 9 21.84 -4.76 -15.98
N ASP A 10 22.97 -4.07 -15.79
CA ASP A 10 24.28 -4.50 -16.28
C ASP A 10 24.75 -5.82 -15.62
N ASP A 11 24.28 -6.11 -14.40
CA ASP A 11 24.57 -7.34 -13.66
C ASP A 11 23.45 -8.39 -13.77
N ASP A 12 22.42 -8.15 -14.60
CA ASP A 12 21.23 -9.01 -14.74
C ASP A 12 21.47 -10.21 -15.68
N THR A 13 22.05 -11.29 -15.15
CA THR A 13 22.31 -12.50 -15.95
C THR A 13 21.06 -13.31 -16.31
N THR A 14 19.90 -13.03 -15.71
CA THR A 14 18.65 -13.79 -15.93
C THR A 14 17.62 -13.03 -16.77
N GLY A 15 17.82 -11.73 -16.99
CA GLY A 15 16.88 -10.85 -17.72
C GLY A 15 15.66 -10.43 -16.88
N GLU A 16 15.59 -10.84 -15.61
CA GLU A 16 14.42 -10.62 -14.75
C GLU A 16 14.35 -9.18 -14.23
N VAL A 17 15.50 -8.53 -14.00
CA VAL A 17 15.57 -7.11 -13.62
C VAL A 17 15.13 -6.25 -14.80
N THR A 18 15.63 -6.58 -16.00
CA THR A 18 15.27 -5.91 -17.25
C THR A 18 13.77 -5.98 -17.48
N ALA A 19 13.18 -7.17 -17.38
CA ALA A 19 11.73 -7.36 -17.55
C ALA A 19 10.89 -6.58 -16.52
N ALA A 20 11.34 -6.52 -15.25
CA ALA A 20 10.65 -5.72 -14.23
C ALA A 20 10.69 -4.22 -14.55
N PHE A 21 11.85 -3.71 -14.99
CA PHE A 21 12.00 -2.30 -15.35
C PHE A 21 11.18 -1.92 -16.59
N GLU A 22 11.13 -2.79 -17.60
CA GLU A 22 10.29 -2.59 -18.79
C GLU A 22 8.80 -2.57 -18.44
N LYS A 23 8.36 -3.48 -17.57
CA LYS A 23 6.97 -3.51 -17.08
C LYS A 23 6.60 -2.20 -16.37
N ASP A 24 7.47 -1.68 -15.52
CA ASP A 24 7.26 -0.40 -14.86
C ASP A 24 7.21 0.76 -15.86
N ARG A 25 8.13 0.81 -16.84
CA ARG A 25 8.08 1.85 -17.88
C ARG A 25 6.78 1.80 -18.68
N ALA A 26 6.31 0.62 -19.02
CA ALA A 26 5.07 0.44 -19.78
C ALA A 26 3.82 0.86 -18.98
N SER A 27 3.81 0.64 -17.66
CA SER A 27 2.62 0.86 -16.82
C SER A 27 2.62 2.17 -16.03
N LEU A 28 3.80 2.67 -15.65
CA LEU A 28 4.00 3.86 -14.81
C LEU A 28 4.71 5.00 -15.54
N GLY A 29 5.28 4.75 -16.73
CA GLY A 29 6.09 5.72 -17.47
C GLY A 29 7.50 5.93 -16.92
N HIS A 30 7.87 5.24 -15.84
CA HIS A 30 9.18 5.28 -15.19
C HIS A 30 9.41 3.97 -14.44
N VAL A 31 10.66 3.69 -14.04
CA VAL A 31 10.97 2.56 -13.13
C VAL A 31 10.72 3.02 -11.71
N ALA A 32 9.85 2.32 -10.97
CA ALA A 32 9.53 2.68 -9.59
C ALA A 32 10.75 2.49 -8.68
N ASN A 33 10.89 3.36 -7.69
CA ASN A 33 11.96 3.29 -6.69
C ASN A 33 11.95 1.95 -5.94
N TYR A 34 10.76 1.41 -5.61
CA TYR A 34 10.69 0.09 -4.99
C TYR A 34 11.20 -1.03 -5.91
N THR A 35 10.95 -0.94 -7.22
CA THR A 35 11.41 -1.96 -8.19
C THR A 35 12.93 -1.98 -8.27
N ARG A 36 13.59 -0.81 -8.23
CA ARG A 36 15.06 -0.68 -8.18
C ARG A 36 15.68 -1.37 -6.97
N ILE A 37 14.99 -1.34 -5.84
CA ILE A 37 15.41 -2.00 -4.60
C ILE A 37 15.20 -3.52 -4.69
N PHE A 38 13.99 -3.95 -5.07
CA PHE A 38 13.64 -5.36 -5.13
C PHE A 38 14.33 -6.11 -6.28
N ALA A 39 14.83 -5.40 -7.30
CA ALA A 39 15.62 -5.96 -8.40
C ALA A 39 16.93 -6.62 -7.92
N HIS A 40 17.45 -6.30 -6.73
CA HIS A 40 18.54 -7.07 -6.10
C HIS A 40 18.15 -8.53 -5.82
N ARG A 41 16.86 -8.81 -5.66
CA ARG A 41 16.31 -10.12 -5.32
C ARG A 41 15.08 -10.42 -6.20
N PRO A 42 15.27 -10.65 -7.51
CA PRO A 42 14.15 -10.73 -8.46
C PRO A 42 13.19 -11.90 -8.15
N ALA A 43 13.69 -13.01 -7.59
CA ALA A 43 12.86 -14.10 -7.11
C ALA A 43 11.90 -13.67 -5.98
N VAL A 44 12.35 -12.79 -5.07
CA VAL A 44 11.51 -12.23 -3.99
C VAL A 44 10.47 -11.29 -4.60
N LEU A 45 10.86 -10.45 -5.57
CA LEU A 45 9.92 -9.57 -6.26
C LEU A 45 8.79 -10.36 -6.94
N ARG A 46 9.12 -11.45 -7.64
CA ARG A 46 8.11 -12.32 -8.26
C ARG A 46 7.20 -13.00 -7.25
N ALA A 47 7.76 -13.54 -6.17
CA ALA A 47 6.97 -14.18 -5.11
C ALA A 47 6.01 -13.18 -4.45
N TRP A 48 6.49 -11.97 -4.17
CA TRP A 48 5.66 -10.87 -3.69
C TRP A 48 4.53 -10.52 -4.66
N GLN A 49 4.83 -10.38 -5.95
CA GLN A 49 3.81 -10.08 -6.97
C GLN A 49 2.74 -11.18 -7.04
N GLY A 50 3.13 -12.45 -6.93
CA GLY A 50 2.19 -13.58 -6.89
C GLY A 50 1.30 -13.53 -5.64
N LEU A 51 1.90 -13.36 -4.46
CA LEU A 51 1.15 -13.24 -3.20
C LEU A 51 0.20 -12.04 -3.22
N ASN A 52 0.70 -10.86 -3.57
CA ASN A 52 -0.08 -9.64 -3.61
C ASN A 52 -1.20 -9.72 -4.68
N GLY A 53 -0.96 -10.43 -5.79
CA GLY A 53 -1.99 -10.72 -6.78
C GLY A 53 -3.13 -11.59 -6.22
N ALA A 54 -2.80 -12.61 -5.40
CA ALA A 54 -3.80 -13.44 -4.74
C ALA A 54 -4.60 -12.66 -3.69
N VAL A 55 -3.94 -11.84 -2.86
CA VAL A 55 -4.59 -10.96 -1.86
C VAL A 55 -5.55 -9.96 -2.52
N LYS A 56 -5.21 -9.46 -3.71
CA LYS A 56 -6.08 -8.58 -4.52
C LYS A 56 -7.32 -9.26 -5.09
N GLY A 57 -7.52 -10.57 -4.87
CA GLY A 57 -8.72 -11.30 -5.29
C GLY A 57 -10.00 -10.88 -4.56
N MET A 58 -9.89 -10.12 -3.47
CA MET A 58 -11.00 -9.52 -2.72
C MET A 58 -11.64 -8.32 -3.45
N ASP A 59 -12.66 -7.71 -2.84
CA ASP A 59 -13.24 -6.46 -3.37
C ASP A 59 -12.17 -5.36 -3.53
N PRO A 60 -12.03 -4.75 -4.73
CA PRO A 60 -10.97 -3.78 -4.99
C PRO A 60 -11.00 -2.56 -4.08
N ARG A 61 -12.19 -2.03 -3.76
CA ARG A 61 -12.31 -0.85 -2.90
C ARG A 61 -11.86 -1.20 -1.48
N ARG A 62 -12.32 -2.32 -0.93
CA ARG A 62 -11.92 -2.81 0.40
C ARG A 62 -10.42 -3.09 0.48
N TYR A 63 -9.83 -3.68 -0.56
CA TYR A 63 -8.38 -3.90 -0.64
C TYR A 63 -7.61 -2.58 -0.52
N GLU A 64 -8.01 -1.56 -1.29
CA GLU A 64 -7.34 -0.26 -1.31
C GLU A 64 -7.54 0.52 0.01
N VAL A 65 -8.73 0.43 0.63
CA VAL A 65 -8.99 1.00 1.96
C VAL A 65 -8.14 0.33 3.06
N ALA A 66 -8.17 -1.02 3.14
CA ALA A 66 -7.39 -1.77 4.12
C ALA A 66 -5.89 -1.47 3.97
N THR A 67 -5.41 -1.49 2.73
CA THR A 67 -4.02 -1.22 2.40
C THR A 67 -3.60 0.21 2.77
N THR A 68 -4.42 1.21 2.46
CA THR A 68 -4.13 2.61 2.80
C THR A 68 -4.10 2.81 4.32
N ALA A 69 -5.07 2.25 5.04
CA ALA A 69 -5.13 2.36 6.51
C ALA A 69 -3.95 1.67 7.20
N ALA A 70 -3.56 0.47 6.75
CA ALA A 70 -2.38 -0.23 7.25
C ALA A 70 -1.09 0.58 6.98
N ALA A 71 -0.93 1.12 5.78
CA ALA A 71 0.23 1.93 5.42
C ALA A 71 0.32 3.22 6.27
N LEU A 72 -0.80 3.89 6.51
CA LEU A 72 -0.88 5.06 7.40
C LEU A 72 -0.46 4.71 8.82
N ARG A 73 -0.95 3.58 9.36
CA ARG A 73 -0.54 3.11 10.69
C ARG A 73 0.95 2.83 10.79
N LEU A 74 1.53 2.21 9.75
CA LEU A 74 2.96 1.94 9.65
C LEU A 74 3.80 3.19 9.35
N ARG A 75 3.15 4.34 9.11
CA ARG A 75 3.77 5.59 8.67
C ARG A 75 4.54 5.46 7.37
N SER A 76 4.06 4.62 6.46
CA SER A 76 4.69 4.36 5.17
C SER A 76 4.14 5.28 4.09
N SER A 77 4.81 6.42 3.85
CA SER A 77 4.40 7.36 2.79
C SER A 77 4.26 6.68 1.43
N TYR A 78 5.14 5.73 1.10
CA TYR A 78 5.16 5.09 -0.21
C TYR A 78 3.84 4.35 -0.46
N CYS A 79 3.47 3.46 0.47
CA CYS A 79 2.24 2.69 0.32
C CYS A 79 1.00 3.56 0.49
N ALA A 80 1.02 4.55 1.41
CA ALA A 80 -0.10 5.47 1.60
C ALA A 80 -0.40 6.28 0.32
N LEU A 81 0.63 6.87 -0.31
CA LEU A 81 0.49 7.61 -1.57
C LEU A 81 0.09 6.71 -2.74
N ALA A 82 0.69 5.52 -2.86
CA ALA A 82 0.40 4.59 -3.94
C ALA A 82 -1.07 4.15 -3.95
N HIS A 83 -1.58 3.73 -2.80
CA HIS A 83 -2.94 3.20 -2.66
C HIS A 83 -3.99 4.31 -2.50
N GLY A 84 -3.64 5.40 -1.82
CA GLY A 84 -4.48 6.61 -1.80
C GLY A 84 -4.72 7.20 -3.20
N LYS A 85 -3.72 7.17 -4.09
CA LYS A 85 -3.91 7.53 -5.51
C LYS A 85 -4.95 6.64 -6.20
N VAL A 86 -4.91 5.32 -5.97
CA VAL A 86 -5.87 4.39 -6.58
C VAL A 86 -7.28 4.66 -6.05
N LEU A 87 -7.45 4.85 -4.73
CA LEU A 87 -8.72 5.26 -4.14
C LEU A 87 -9.26 6.54 -4.78
N ALA A 88 -8.43 7.58 -4.89
CA ALA A 88 -8.82 8.86 -5.45
C ALA A 88 -9.17 8.80 -6.95
N THR A 89 -8.61 7.83 -7.67
CA THR A 89 -8.83 7.67 -9.12
C THR A 89 -10.04 6.80 -9.42
N ALA A 90 -10.29 5.76 -8.62
CA ALA A 90 -11.24 4.71 -8.97
C ALA A 90 -12.45 4.58 -8.03
N HIS A 91 -12.39 5.13 -6.81
CA HIS A 91 -13.34 4.75 -5.77
C HIS A 91 -13.98 5.92 -5.00
N MET A 92 -13.26 7.02 -4.77
CA MET A 92 -13.75 8.15 -3.98
C MET A 92 -13.01 9.44 -4.31
N SER A 93 -13.53 10.59 -3.89
CA SER A 93 -12.84 11.88 -4.07
C SER A 93 -11.53 11.99 -3.27
N PRO A 94 -10.58 12.86 -3.70
CA PRO A 94 -9.40 13.18 -2.91
C PRO A 94 -9.72 13.65 -1.47
N ASP A 95 -10.82 14.38 -1.29
CA ASP A 95 -11.29 14.81 0.03
C ASP A 95 -11.72 13.63 0.90
N ALA A 96 -12.36 12.61 0.32
CA ALA A 96 -12.70 11.38 1.04
C ALA A 96 -11.45 10.56 1.40
N VAL A 97 -10.45 10.48 0.51
CA VAL A 97 -9.16 9.83 0.81
C VAL A 97 -8.44 10.57 1.94
N ARG A 98 -8.43 11.90 1.90
CA ARG A 98 -7.88 12.72 2.99
C ARG A 98 -8.63 12.48 4.30
N ALA A 99 -9.96 12.47 4.28
CA ALA A 99 -10.76 12.18 5.46
C ALA A 99 -10.45 10.79 6.03
N LEU A 100 -10.23 9.78 5.18
CA LEU A 100 -9.77 8.45 5.61
C LEU A 100 -8.40 8.54 6.30
N ALA A 101 -7.45 9.29 5.71
CA ALA A 101 -6.11 9.46 6.25
C ALA A 101 -6.08 10.18 7.61
N ASP A 102 -6.94 11.18 7.78
CA ASP A 102 -7.08 11.96 9.01
C ASP A 102 -7.92 11.24 10.09
N GLY A 103 -8.45 10.04 9.80
CA GLY A 103 -9.37 9.31 10.69
C GLY A 103 -10.75 9.98 10.86
N GLY A 104 -11.12 10.82 9.91
CA GLY A 104 -12.35 11.61 9.90
C GLY A 104 -13.57 10.89 9.32
N ARG A 105 -14.49 11.68 8.79
CA ARG A 105 -15.73 11.23 8.13
C ARG A 105 -15.92 11.98 6.82
N SER A 106 -16.53 11.32 5.86
CA SER A 106 -16.96 11.88 4.57
C SER A 106 -18.25 11.17 4.15
N ALA A 107 -19.09 11.83 3.35
CA ALA A 107 -20.30 11.21 2.79
C ALA A 107 -19.97 10.02 1.87
N GLU A 108 -18.75 9.97 1.33
CA GLU A 108 -18.26 8.87 0.47
C GLU A 108 -17.57 7.75 1.26
N LEU A 109 -17.39 7.89 2.59
CA LEU A 109 -16.83 6.86 3.47
C LEU A 109 -17.96 6.14 4.20
N THR A 110 -18.18 4.87 3.84
CA THR A 110 -19.20 4.04 4.45
C THR A 110 -18.73 3.48 5.80
N GLU A 111 -19.67 3.01 6.62
CA GLU A 111 -19.31 2.30 7.86
C GLU A 111 -18.47 1.04 7.58
N VAL A 112 -18.67 0.38 6.44
CA VAL A 112 -17.83 -0.72 5.97
C VAL A 112 -16.39 -0.26 5.72
N ASP A 113 -16.18 0.84 5.00
CA ASP A 113 -14.83 1.37 4.76
C ASP A 113 -14.12 1.69 6.08
N LEU A 114 -14.84 2.30 7.02
CA LEU A 114 -14.30 2.69 8.31
C LEU A 114 -13.96 1.48 9.20
N ALA A 115 -14.79 0.43 9.19
CA ALA A 115 -14.52 -0.82 9.93
C ALA A 115 -13.34 -1.59 9.31
N VAL A 116 -13.28 -1.69 7.98
CA VAL A 116 -12.14 -2.28 7.26
C VAL A 116 -10.85 -1.53 7.59
N ALA A 117 -10.89 -0.19 7.57
CA ALA A 117 -9.74 0.64 7.92
C ALA A 117 -9.29 0.45 9.37
N ARG A 118 -10.22 0.36 10.32
CA ARG A 118 -9.92 0.10 11.75
C ARG A 118 -9.24 -1.25 11.94
N LEU A 119 -9.80 -2.32 11.37
CA LEU A 119 -9.21 -3.66 11.47
C LEU A 119 -7.81 -3.69 10.85
N ALA A 120 -7.65 -3.17 9.64
CA ALA A 120 -6.36 -3.15 8.95
C ALA A 120 -5.30 -2.34 9.73
N ALA A 121 -5.68 -1.18 10.28
CA ALA A 121 -4.82 -0.39 11.13
C ALA A 121 -4.47 -1.12 12.45
N LYS A 122 -5.39 -1.90 13.04
CA LYS A 122 -5.10 -2.67 14.25
C LYS A 122 -4.13 -3.83 13.96
N VAL A 123 -4.32 -4.56 12.87
CA VAL A 123 -3.36 -5.60 12.43
C VAL A 123 -1.97 -5.00 12.23
N ALA A 124 -1.90 -3.87 11.53
CA ALA A 124 -0.63 -3.17 11.26
C ALA A 124 0.03 -2.55 12.49
N ALA A 125 -0.73 -2.29 13.56
CA ALA A 125 -0.19 -1.84 14.84
C ALA A 125 0.60 -2.92 15.57
N GLY A 126 0.21 -4.18 15.39
CA GLY A 126 0.69 -5.32 16.15
C GLY A 126 -0.41 -6.35 16.34
N ALA A 127 -0.38 -7.40 15.51
CA ALA A 127 -1.38 -8.48 15.57
C ALA A 127 -1.41 -9.25 16.90
N ALA A 128 -0.40 -9.09 17.76
CA ALA A 128 -0.38 -9.68 19.10
C ALA A 128 -1.47 -9.13 20.04
N ASP A 129 -1.96 -7.91 19.77
CA ASP A 129 -3.00 -7.24 20.58
C ASP A 129 -4.42 -7.46 20.03
N MET A 130 -4.58 -8.36 19.06
CA MET A 130 -5.87 -8.72 18.47
C MET A 130 -6.69 -9.61 19.40
N HIS A 131 -7.99 -9.38 19.43
CA HIS A 131 -8.99 -10.15 20.17
C HIS A 131 -10.14 -10.54 19.23
N PRO A 132 -10.90 -11.64 19.47
CA PRO A 132 -12.07 -12.00 18.67
C PRO A 132 -13.03 -10.84 18.37
N ASP A 133 -13.30 -9.98 19.36
CA ASP A 133 -14.18 -8.81 19.25
C ASP A 133 -13.77 -7.83 18.12
N ASP A 134 -12.49 -7.78 17.74
CA ASP A 134 -12.03 -6.93 16.63
C ASP A 134 -12.54 -7.43 15.27
N LEU A 135 -12.83 -8.72 15.17
CA LEU A 135 -13.40 -9.33 13.97
C LEU A 135 -14.93 -9.25 13.97
N ASP A 136 -15.53 -9.25 15.17
CA ASP A 136 -16.99 -9.21 15.34
C ASP A 136 -17.62 -7.93 14.80
N GLU A 137 -16.89 -6.81 14.78
CA GLU A 137 -17.33 -5.58 14.14
C GLU A 137 -17.69 -5.80 12.65
N LEU A 138 -16.81 -6.47 11.89
CA LEU A 138 -17.07 -6.78 10.48
C LEU A 138 -18.16 -7.84 10.30
N ARG A 139 -18.24 -8.83 11.20
CA ARG A 139 -19.36 -9.80 11.21
C ARG A 139 -20.70 -9.10 11.40
N GLY A 140 -20.76 -8.11 12.29
CA GLY A 140 -21.95 -7.28 12.50
C GLY A 140 -22.37 -6.49 11.25
N LEU A 141 -21.44 -6.25 10.33
CA LEU A 141 -21.68 -5.63 9.02
C LEU A 141 -21.95 -6.65 7.89
N GLY A 142 -22.06 -7.93 8.23
CA GLY A 142 -22.43 -9.00 7.31
C GLY A 142 -21.26 -9.65 6.56
N PHE A 143 -20.01 -9.41 6.97
CA PHE A 143 -18.85 -10.08 6.37
C PHE A 143 -18.82 -11.57 6.74
N ALA A 144 -18.47 -12.40 5.76
CA ALA A 144 -18.05 -13.78 6.00
C ALA A 144 -16.59 -13.84 6.50
N ASP A 145 -16.20 -14.97 7.12
CA ASP A 145 -14.87 -15.13 7.73
C ASP A 145 -13.72 -15.05 6.70
N ASP A 146 -13.95 -15.45 5.45
CA ASP A 146 -13.00 -15.30 4.34
C ASP A 146 -12.82 -13.83 3.93
N GLU A 147 -13.90 -13.04 3.88
CA GLU A 147 -13.81 -11.59 3.63
C GLU A 147 -13.09 -10.84 4.76
N ILE A 148 -13.25 -11.28 6.01
CA ILE A 148 -12.50 -10.74 7.16
C ILE A 148 -11.02 -11.09 7.02
N LEU A 149 -10.73 -12.35 6.67
CA LEU A 149 -9.37 -12.82 6.43
C LEU A 149 -8.69 -12.02 5.31
N ASP A 150 -9.41 -11.66 4.25
CA ASP A 150 -8.88 -10.82 3.17
C ASP A 150 -8.39 -9.46 3.67
N VAL A 151 -9.12 -8.80 4.58
CA VAL A 151 -8.69 -7.54 5.21
C VAL A 151 -7.40 -7.74 6.02
N VAL A 152 -7.32 -8.83 6.78
CA VAL A 152 -6.12 -9.17 7.56
C VAL A 152 -4.93 -9.45 6.64
N LEU A 153 -5.14 -10.20 5.54
CA LEU A 153 -4.11 -10.50 4.56
C LEU A 153 -3.61 -9.24 3.84
N ALA A 154 -4.50 -8.32 3.48
CA ALA A 154 -4.13 -7.03 2.90
C ALA A 154 -3.27 -6.19 3.85
N ALA A 155 -3.65 -6.12 5.13
CA ALA A 155 -2.89 -5.43 6.15
C ALA A 155 -1.53 -6.09 6.43
N ALA A 156 -1.48 -7.43 6.54
CA ALA A 156 -0.24 -8.18 6.74
C ALA A 156 0.71 -8.06 5.55
N ALA A 157 0.19 -8.08 4.33
CA ALA A 157 0.97 -7.82 3.12
C ALA A 157 1.60 -6.42 3.16
N ARG A 158 0.90 -5.41 3.70
CA ARG A 158 1.50 -4.09 3.95
C ARG A 158 2.55 -4.09 5.04
N CYS A 159 2.35 -4.83 6.12
CA CYS A 159 3.39 -4.98 7.15
C CYS A 159 4.70 -5.47 6.53
N PHE A 160 4.66 -6.47 5.64
CA PHE A 160 5.86 -6.88 4.92
C PHE A 160 6.41 -5.76 4.02
N PHE A 161 5.60 -5.28 3.08
CA PHE A 161 6.10 -4.43 2.01
C PHE A 161 6.52 -3.03 2.49
N SER A 162 5.69 -2.37 3.31
CA SER A 162 6.02 -1.08 3.90
C SER A 162 7.27 -1.16 4.77
N THR A 163 7.39 -2.19 5.62
CA THR A 163 8.57 -2.34 6.47
C THR A 163 9.84 -2.49 5.65
N VAL A 164 9.83 -3.28 4.56
CA VAL A 164 11.01 -3.42 3.69
C VAL A 164 11.41 -2.06 3.12
N LEU A 165 10.46 -1.30 2.55
CA LEU A 165 10.73 0.00 1.94
C LEU A 165 11.26 1.02 2.96
N ASP A 166 10.59 1.15 4.10
CA ASP A 166 10.95 2.14 5.10
C ASP A 166 12.27 1.81 5.82
N ALA A 167 12.58 0.52 5.99
CA ALA A 167 13.84 0.04 6.57
C ALA A 167 15.07 0.37 5.71
N VAL A 168 14.90 0.42 4.39
CA VAL A 168 15.97 0.83 3.46
C VAL A 168 15.89 2.31 3.07
N GLY A 169 15.01 3.08 3.71
CA GLY A 169 14.87 4.51 3.46
C GLY A 169 14.31 4.84 2.07
N ALA A 170 13.53 3.96 1.46
CA ALA A 170 12.96 4.18 0.14
C ALA A 170 11.97 5.36 0.15
N GLU A 171 12.25 6.36 -0.67
CA GLU A 171 11.33 7.46 -0.91
C GLU A 171 10.27 7.09 -1.97
N PRO A 172 9.00 7.50 -1.79
CA PRO A 172 7.97 7.41 -2.84
C PRO A 172 8.43 8.05 -4.14
N ASP A 173 7.97 7.52 -5.27
CA ASP A 173 8.30 8.03 -6.60
C ASP A 173 7.96 9.53 -6.75
N ALA A 174 8.84 10.27 -7.44
CA ALA A 174 8.64 11.71 -7.69
C ALA A 174 7.31 12.02 -8.40
N SER A 175 6.77 11.06 -9.15
CA SER A 175 5.46 11.17 -9.81
C SER A 175 4.31 11.42 -8.83
N TYR A 176 4.41 11.03 -7.55
CA TYR A 176 3.37 11.31 -6.56
C TYR A 176 3.27 12.80 -6.17
N ARG A 177 4.22 13.65 -6.59
CA ARG A 177 4.12 15.10 -6.41
C ARG A 177 2.98 15.71 -7.22
N THR A 178 2.48 15.05 -8.25
CA THR A 178 1.37 15.56 -9.07
C THR A 178 -0.02 15.31 -8.46
N LEU A 179 -0.09 14.57 -7.35
CA LEU A 179 -1.33 14.35 -6.62
C LEU A 179 -1.88 15.66 -6.03
N ASP A 180 -3.19 15.67 -5.78
CA ASP A 180 -3.90 16.72 -5.03
C ASP A 180 -3.12 17.10 -3.76
N GLY A 181 -2.94 18.41 -3.52
CA GLY A 181 -2.08 18.94 -2.46
C GLY A 181 -2.48 18.48 -1.06
N PRO A 182 -3.69 18.83 -0.58
CA PRO A 182 -4.20 18.38 0.71
C PRO A 182 -4.18 16.85 0.90
N MET A 183 -4.59 16.08 -0.11
CA MET A 183 -4.55 14.62 -0.03
C MET A 183 -3.11 14.10 0.06
N ARG A 184 -2.21 14.62 -0.78
CA ARG A 184 -0.79 14.24 -0.80
C ARG A 184 -0.12 14.54 0.53
N GLU A 185 -0.41 15.68 1.15
CA GLU A 185 0.10 16.04 2.48
C GLU A 185 -0.36 15.04 3.55
N ALA A 186 -1.65 14.71 3.58
CA ALA A 186 -2.21 13.73 4.52
C ALA A 186 -1.63 12.31 4.35
N LEU A 187 -1.25 11.93 3.13
CA LEU A 187 -0.65 10.63 2.83
C LEU A 187 0.88 10.58 3.00
N THR A 188 1.54 11.73 3.18
CA THR A 188 3.01 11.79 3.37
C THR A 188 3.37 11.72 4.86
N VAL A 189 3.23 10.53 5.45
CA VAL A 189 3.27 10.29 6.91
C VAL A 189 4.64 9.83 7.47
N GLY A 190 5.58 9.50 6.59
CA GLY A 190 6.93 9.03 6.92
C GLY A 190 7.99 9.67 6.03
N ARG A 191 8.53 8.90 5.06
CA ARG A 191 9.57 9.38 4.14
C ARG A 191 9.04 10.48 3.21
N PRO A 192 9.86 11.49 2.85
CA PRO A 192 9.46 12.50 1.86
C PRO A 192 9.38 11.87 0.47
N ILE A 193 8.55 12.43 -0.42
CA ILE A 193 8.51 12.05 -1.83
C ILE A 193 9.86 12.38 -2.48
N ALA A 194 10.38 11.49 -3.33
CA ALA A 194 11.65 11.69 -4.02
C ALA A 194 11.67 13.02 -4.81
N SER A 195 12.84 13.63 -4.90
CA SER A 195 13.06 14.77 -5.79
C SER A 195 12.94 14.34 -7.26
N PRO A 196 12.53 15.26 -8.17
CA PRO A 196 12.48 14.99 -9.61
C PRO A 196 13.81 14.57 -10.21
#